data_AF-A0A1E8ZS76-F1
#
_entry.id   AF-A0A1E8ZS76-F1
#
_cell.length_a   1.000
_cell.length_b   1.000
_cell.length_c   1.000
_cell.angle_alpha   90.00
_cell.angle_beta   90.00
_cell.angle_gamma   90.00
#
_symmetry.space_group_name_H-M   'P 1'
#
loop_
_entity.id
_entity.type
_entity.pdbx_description
1 polymer ?
#
loop_
_entity_poly.entity_id
_entity_poly.type
_entity_poly.pdbx_seq_one_letter_code
_entity_poly.pdbx_strand_id
1 'polypeptide(L)'
;MDKQKLISFFFDFTGMDLDKLLEGLGIDEKLERRKIQNVVNDFEKYIFERHGENPSYDGISKVWKENQVFEELIKIRYTLNSEYKGYEEFKNHLKTMIGSQDFDIVLFFELMDELNKLLIEEVKKASNFTIADIATMNHLIEANQVVNSNSQNKEVSGGGENQNFDNKQVEVNSKDKPIPHLASSIFFDNRFYESFPDCDNKNFKVYNDQKVIIDRLTNFFEDFNYLEVSPIRKVRGSSYEDISRLQFEDGKILMRIANSTLSYELKINRLVAFNSPGYWNKFIMIEVDGDVPAKIRGDADDCESNSIAKDYAYSDGDYYSITSYNTKRFTENGMLQTIDGELNVRTRFLKKHNFFIVPRFHPLACDQDCYYKAEESLDELLSCCDEMAELIFLKVSNLLKTTKRTYNDSREDRYVYCYR
;
A
#
# COMPACT_ATOMS: atom_id res chain seq x y z
N MET A 1 36.07 24.62 -13.22
CA MET A 1 35.36 24.63 -14.51
C MET A 1 34.48 25.87 -14.55
N ASP A 2 34.45 26.59 -15.67
CA ASP A 2 33.78 27.88 -15.79
C ASP A 2 32.25 27.72 -15.70
N LYS A 3 31.59 28.41 -14.75
CA LYS A 3 30.15 28.29 -14.47
C LYS A 3 29.25 28.77 -15.61
N GLN A 4 29.82 29.34 -16.67
CA GLN A 4 29.12 29.81 -17.86
C GLN A 4 29.10 28.82 -19.05
N LYS A 5 29.66 27.61 -18.90
CA LYS A 5 29.59 26.55 -19.95
C LYS A 5 28.47 25.52 -19.79
N LEU A 6 27.53 25.75 -18.88
CA LEU A 6 26.71 24.69 -18.31
C LEU A 6 25.23 24.87 -18.59
N ILE A 7 24.76 24.37 -19.74
CA ILE A 7 23.35 23.94 -19.89
C ILE A 7 23.20 22.62 -20.68
N SER A 8 24.07 22.20 -21.62
CA SER A 8 23.73 21.07 -22.52
C SER A 8 24.57 19.79 -22.36
N PHE A 9 24.88 19.34 -21.13
CA PHE A 9 25.88 18.27 -20.95
C PHE A 9 25.38 16.84 -21.16
N PHE A 10 24.10 16.53 -20.95
CA PHE A 10 23.57 15.18 -21.20
C PHE A 10 23.04 15.04 -22.61
N PHE A 11 22.44 16.11 -23.13
CA PHE A 11 21.69 16.00 -24.36
C PHE A 11 22.29 16.75 -25.54
N ASP A 12 23.27 17.66 -25.35
CA ASP A 12 23.82 18.57 -26.38
C ASP A 12 22.76 19.28 -27.25
N PHE A 13 21.48 19.13 -26.90
CA PHE A 13 20.39 19.70 -27.63
C PHE A 13 20.28 21.13 -27.17
N THR A 14 20.71 22.06 -28.01
CA THR A 14 20.08 23.37 -27.94
C THR A 14 18.58 23.17 -28.14
N GLY A 15 17.70 24.02 -27.61
CA GLY A 15 16.25 23.82 -27.80
C GLY A 15 15.84 23.64 -29.27
N MET A 16 16.65 24.15 -30.21
CA MET A 16 16.51 23.93 -31.65
C MET A 16 16.85 22.50 -32.12
N ASP A 17 17.79 21.82 -31.49
CA ASP A 17 18.20 20.46 -31.86
C ASP A 17 17.25 19.40 -31.27
N LEU A 18 16.69 19.63 -30.07
CA LEU A 18 15.60 18.80 -29.55
C LEU A 18 14.34 18.99 -30.39
N ASP A 19 13.98 20.21 -30.78
CA ASP A 19 12.85 20.44 -31.68
C ASP A 19 13.01 19.69 -33.02
N LYS A 20 14.22 19.66 -33.60
CA LYS A 20 14.52 18.87 -34.82
C LYS A 20 14.44 17.37 -34.57
N LEU A 21 14.91 16.90 -33.42
CA LEU A 21 14.78 15.49 -33.03
C LEU A 21 13.30 15.11 -32.94
N LEU A 22 12.49 15.86 -32.19
CA LEU A 22 11.06 15.59 -32.02
C LEU A 22 10.33 15.66 -33.37
N GLU A 23 10.71 16.58 -34.25
CA GLU A 23 10.20 16.63 -35.63
C GLU A 23 10.57 15.39 -36.45
N GLY A 24 11.83 14.96 -36.39
CA GLY A 24 12.30 13.73 -37.05
C GLY A 24 11.63 12.47 -36.50
N LEU A 25 11.18 12.49 -35.24
CA LEU A 25 10.40 11.42 -34.62
C LEU A 25 8.90 11.49 -34.95
N GLY A 26 8.44 12.53 -35.66
CA GLY A 26 7.03 12.68 -36.06
C GLY A 26 6.13 13.34 -35.01
N ILE A 27 6.70 13.96 -33.97
CA ILE A 27 5.96 14.75 -32.98
C ILE A 27 5.86 16.18 -33.52
N ASP A 28 4.75 16.55 -34.13
CA ASP A 28 4.52 17.86 -34.77
C ASP A 28 3.73 18.84 -33.90
N GLU A 29 3.07 18.37 -32.85
CA GLU A 29 2.28 19.22 -31.97
C GLU A 29 3.18 20.14 -31.12
N LYS A 30 3.07 21.44 -31.38
CA LYS A 30 3.85 22.49 -30.70
C LYS A 30 3.74 22.44 -29.16
N LEU A 31 2.58 22.02 -28.65
CA LEU A 31 2.35 21.91 -27.21
C LEU A 31 3.12 20.72 -26.61
N GLU A 32 3.09 19.56 -27.26
CA GLU A 32 3.83 18.37 -26.83
C GLU A 32 5.33 18.59 -26.89
N ARG A 33 5.84 19.20 -27.97
CA ARG A 33 7.24 19.62 -28.07
C ARG A 33 7.68 20.48 -26.89
N ARG A 34 6.88 21.50 -26.54
CA ARG A 34 7.18 22.40 -25.42
C ARG A 34 7.17 21.68 -24.08
N LYS A 35 6.26 20.72 -23.87
CA LYS A 35 6.20 19.93 -22.63
C LYS A 35 7.40 19.01 -22.48
N ILE A 36 7.76 18.28 -23.54
CA ILE A 36 8.96 17.44 -23.56
C ILE A 36 10.20 18.29 -23.29
N GLN A 37 10.33 19.43 -23.97
CA GLN A 37 11.45 20.36 -23.75
C GLN A 37 11.56 20.83 -22.30
N ASN A 38 10.44 21.14 -21.64
CA ASN A 38 10.45 21.56 -20.24
C ASN A 38 10.94 20.42 -19.32
N VAL A 39 10.42 19.20 -19.51
CA VAL A 39 10.83 18.02 -18.71
C VAL A 39 12.32 17.76 -18.85
N VAL A 40 12.85 17.85 -20.07
CA VAL A 40 14.28 17.64 -20.35
C VAL A 40 15.13 18.70 -19.68
N ASN A 41 14.78 19.98 -19.84
CA ASN A 41 15.53 21.08 -19.24
C ASN A 41 15.53 21.01 -17.71
N ASP A 42 14.38 20.70 -17.11
CA ASP A 42 14.24 20.57 -15.66
C ASP A 42 15.07 19.39 -15.14
N PHE A 43 15.06 18.26 -15.87
CA PHE A 43 15.85 17.07 -15.54
C PHE A 43 17.35 17.32 -15.65
N GLU A 44 17.83 17.94 -16.73
CA GLU A 44 19.26 18.28 -16.86
C GLU A 44 19.74 19.19 -15.74
N LYS A 45 18.96 20.22 -15.41
CA LYS A 45 19.27 21.12 -14.31
C LYS A 45 19.33 20.36 -12.98
N TYR A 46 18.34 19.50 -12.74
CA TYR A 46 18.23 18.70 -11.53
C TYR A 46 19.42 17.75 -11.33
N ILE A 47 19.80 16.99 -12.36
CA ILE A 47 20.96 16.08 -12.26
C ILE A 47 22.23 16.88 -12.12
N PHE A 48 22.40 17.97 -12.88
CA PHE A 48 23.62 18.77 -12.80
C PHE A 48 23.82 19.35 -11.39
N GLU A 49 22.78 19.88 -10.75
CA GLU A 49 22.85 20.37 -9.37
C GLU A 49 23.20 19.28 -8.36
N ARG A 50 22.77 18.04 -8.59
CA ARG A 50 22.91 16.94 -7.63
C ARG A 50 24.17 16.10 -7.83
N HIS A 51 24.62 15.97 -9.08
CA HIS A 51 25.66 15.04 -9.50
C HIS A 51 26.72 15.66 -10.40
N GLY A 52 26.69 16.97 -10.69
CA GLY A 52 27.67 17.62 -11.55
C GLY A 52 29.12 17.57 -11.03
N GLU A 53 29.34 17.30 -9.75
CA GLU A 53 30.65 17.04 -9.15
C GLU A 53 30.98 15.53 -8.99
N ASN A 54 30.07 14.63 -9.39
CA ASN A 54 30.27 13.18 -9.31
C ASN A 54 31.24 12.73 -10.41
N PRO A 55 32.33 12.00 -10.08
CA PRO A 55 33.28 11.48 -11.07
C PRO A 55 32.65 10.61 -12.17
N SER A 56 31.50 9.98 -11.90
CA SER A 56 30.77 9.15 -12.86
C SER A 56 29.94 9.95 -13.87
N TYR A 57 29.68 11.24 -13.60
CA TYR A 57 28.75 12.06 -14.38
C TYR A 57 29.12 12.16 -15.86
N ASP A 58 30.39 12.44 -16.16
CA ASP A 58 30.88 12.56 -17.53
C ASP A 58 30.84 11.23 -18.29
N GLY A 59 31.12 10.11 -17.61
CA GLY A 59 31.07 8.77 -18.17
C GLY A 59 29.64 8.34 -18.53
N ILE A 60 28.69 8.61 -17.63
CA ILE A 60 27.27 8.32 -17.86
C ILE A 60 26.74 9.14 -19.03
N SER A 61 26.99 10.46 -19.05
CA SER A 61 26.55 11.34 -20.14
C SER A 61 27.06 10.86 -21.51
N LYS A 62 28.35 10.50 -21.58
CA LYS A 62 28.94 9.99 -22.83
C LYS A 62 28.22 8.73 -23.32
N VAL A 63 27.97 7.76 -22.45
CA VAL A 63 27.31 6.50 -22.84
C VAL A 63 25.84 6.71 -23.18
N TRP A 64 25.14 7.62 -22.49
CA TRP A 64 23.76 7.98 -22.83
C TRP A 64 23.66 8.54 -24.26
N LYS A 65 24.62 9.38 -24.63
CA LYS A 65 24.70 9.97 -25.96
C LYS A 65 25.05 8.94 -27.04
N GLU A 66 26.05 8.10 -26.80
CA GLU A 66 26.49 7.07 -27.76
C GLU A 66 25.39 6.04 -28.05
N ASN A 67 24.55 5.74 -27.06
CA ASN A 67 23.50 4.74 -27.18
C ASN A 67 22.10 5.34 -27.39
N GLN A 68 22.02 6.63 -27.68
CA GLN A 68 20.77 7.33 -27.97
C GLN A 68 19.67 7.07 -26.91
N VAL A 69 20.08 7.02 -25.63
CA VAL A 69 19.20 6.62 -24.53
C VAL A 69 17.99 7.53 -24.46
N PHE A 70 18.20 8.82 -24.70
CA PHE A 70 17.12 9.78 -24.73
C PHE A 70 16.14 9.56 -25.87
N GLU A 71 16.65 9.45 -27.11
CA GLU A 71 15.81 9.24 -28.28
C GLU A 71 14.93 8.00 -28.12
N GLU A 72 15.52 6.90 -27.63
CA GLU A 72 14.78 5.66 -27.41
C GLU A 72 13.71 5.80 -26.32
N LEU A 73 13.96 6.53 -25.24
CA LEU A 73 12.93 6.80 -24.24
C LEU A 73 11.77 7.63 -24.81
N ILE A 74 12.03 8.62 -25.65
CA ILE A 74 10.97 9.36 -26.34
C ILE A 74 10.22 8.45 -27.29
N LYS A 75 10.91 7.61 -28.07
CA LYS A 75 10.28 6.66 -28.98
C LYS A 75 9.36 5.68 -28.27
N ILE A 76 9.80 5.16 -27.13
CA ILE A 76 9.04 4.24 -26.28
C ILE A 76 7.79 4.91 -25.71
N ARG A 77 7.82 6.23 -25.44
CA ARG A 77 6.75 6.93 -24.70
C ARG A 77 5.79 7.71 -25.56
N TYR A 78 6.24 8.29 -26.67
CA TYR A 78 5.43 9.22 -27.46
C TYR A 78 5.07 8.67 -28.84
N THR A 79 5.98 7.98 -29.53
CA THR A 79 5.79 7.60 -30.93
C THR A 79 5.55 6.11 -31.13
N LEU A 80 5.85 5.29 -30.13
CA LEU A 80 5.73 3.81 -30.12
C LEU A 80 6.43 3.12 -31.31
N ASN A 81 7.46 3.76 -31.87
CA ASN A 81 8.23 3.29 -33.03
C ASN A 81 9.67 2.92 -32.66
N SER A 82 9.94 2.66 -31.38
CA SER A 82 11.21 2.14 -30.90
C SER A 82 11.44 0.73 -31.46
N GLU A 83 12.71 0.37 -31.67
CA GLU A 83 13.10 -1.01 -32.03
C GLU A 83 12.87 -1.98 -30.86
N TYR A 84 12.70 -1.45 -29.64
CA TYR A 84 12.39 -2.20 -28.43
C TYR A 84 10.88 -2.17 -28.14
N LYS A 85 10.31 -3.30 -27.67
CA LYS A 85 8.88 -3.38 -27.31
C LYS A 85 8.53 -2.49 -26.11
N GLY A 86 9.52 -2.05 -25.35
CA GLY A 86 9.33 -1.12 -24.25
C GLY A 86 10.59 -0.90 -23.41
N TYR A 87 10.42 -0.09 -22.36
CA TYR A 87 11.51 0.36 -21.47
C TYR A 87 12.36 -0.78 -20.88
N GLU A 88 11.73 -1.85 -20.39
CA GLU A 88 12.47 -2.96 -19.77
C GLU A 88 13.33 -3.72 -20.78
N GLU A 89 12.86 -3.88 -22.02
CA GLU A 89 13.64 -4.53 -23.07
C GLU A 89 14.85 -3.67 -23.46
N PHE A 90 14.64 -2.35 -23.60
CA PHE A 90 15.74 -1.41 -23.85
C PHE A 90 16.76 -1.38 -22.71
N LYS A 91 16.28 -1.32 -21.46
CA LYS A 91 17.14 -1.35 -20.26
C LYS A 91 17.95 -2.63 -20.17
N ASN A 92 17.35 -3.79 -20.49
CA ASN A 92 18.05 -5.06 -20.50
C ASN A 92 19.07 -5.14 -21.63
N HIS A 93 18.76 -4.60 -22.81
CA HIS A 93 19.73 -4.48 -23.90
C HIS A 93 20.96 -3.67 -23.46
N LEU A 94 20.75 -2.49 -22.85
CA LEU A 94 21.84 -1.68 -22.32
C LEU A 94 22.64 -2.40 -21.24
N LYS A 95 22.01 -3.15 -20.32
CA LYS A 95 22.72 -3.97 -19.33
C LYS A 95 23.63 -5.03 -19.96
N THR A 96 23.24 -5.59 -21.10
CA THR A 96 24.06 -6.58 -21.82
C THR A 96 25.18 -5.93 -22.64
N MET A 97 24.98 -4.70 -23.09
CA MET A 97 25.93 -3.96 -23.93
C MET A 97 26.98 -3.22 -23.10
N ILE A 98 26.56 -2.60 -22.00
CA ILE A 98 27.39 -1.80 -21.11
C ILE A 98 28.03 -2.78 -20.10
N GLY A 99 29.18 -3.33 -20.47
CA GLY A 99 30.00 -4.17 -19.59
C GLY A 99 30.62 -3.38 -18.42
N SER A 100 31.77 -3.82 -17.90
CA SER A 100 32.50 -3.05 -16.88
C SER A 100 32.93 -1.70 -17.44
N GLN A 101 32.38 -0.62 -16.91
CA GLN A 101 32.69 0.76 -17.31
C GLN A 101 33.35 1.53 -16.15
N ASP A 102 34.03 2.62 -16.49
CA ASP A 102 34.70 3.51 -15.55
C ASP A 102 33.74 4.51 -14.85
N PHE A 103 32.44 4.21 -14.83
CA PHE A 103 31.40 4.99 -14.15
C PHE A 103 30.45 4.09 -13.38
N ASP A 104 29.73 4.67 -12.42
CA ASP A 104 28.74 3.96 -11.61
C ASP A 104 27.53 3.52 -12.45
N ILE A 105 27.47 2.21 -12.74
CA ILE A 105 26.41 1.56 -13.50
C ILE A 105 25.06 1.62 -12.76
N VAL A 106 25.07 1.63 -11.42
CA VAL A 106 23.83 1.77 -10.64
C VAL A 106 23.25 3.16 -10.89
N LEU A 107 24.07 4.21 -10.72
CA LEU A 107 23.65 5.58 -10.99
C LEU A 107 23.19 5.77 -12.44
N PHE A 108 23.85 5.14 -13.41
CA PHE A 108 23.42 5.16 -14.82
C PHE A 108 21.96 4.73 -14.98
N PHE A 109 21.57 3.61 -14.39
CA PHE A 109 20.21 3.08 -14.53
C PHE A 109 19.20 3.82 -13.66
N GLU A 110 19.60 4.33 -12.49
CA GLU A 110 18.76 5.17 -11.65
C GLU A 110 18.35 6.45 -12.38
N LEU A 111 19.30 7.16 -13.00
CA LEU A 111 18.98 8.34 -13.80
C LEU A 111 18.04 8.01 -14.96
N MET A 112 18.21 6.83 -15.58
CA MET A 112 17.38 6.38 -16.69
C MET A 112 15.95 6.05 -16.23
N ASP A 113 15.80 5.46 -15.04
CA ASP A 113 14.50 5.21 -14.40
C ASP A 113 13.79 6.53 -14.06
N GLU A 114 14.52 7.50 -13.51
CA GLU A 114 14.00 8.82 -13.15
C GLU A 114 13.47 9.57 -14.38
N LEU A 115 14.24 9.63 -15.47
CA LEU A 115 13.80 10.29 -16.71
C LEU A 115 12.58 9.61 -17.32
N ASN A 116 12.60 8.28 -17.41
CA ASN A 116 11.49 7.50 -17.94
C ASN A 116 10.19 7.75 -17.14
N LYS A 117 10.29 7.88 -15.82
CA LYS A 117 9.14 8.20 -14.96
C LYS A 117 8.60 9.60 -15.24
N LEU A 118 9.47 10.61 -15.37
CA LEU A 118 9.07 11.98 -15.71
C LEU A 118 8.34 12.04 -17.07
N LEU A 119 8.84 11.32 -18.07
CA LEU A 119 8.20 11.24 -19.38
C LEU A 119 6.82 10.55 -19.31
N ILE A 120 6.67 9.47 -18.53
CA ILE A 120 5.35 8.82 -18.31
C ILE A 120 4.36 9.79 -17.67
N GLU A 121 4.78 10.54 -16.66
CA GLU A 121 3.91 11.51 -15.99
C GLU A 121 3.49 12.64 -16.93
N GLU A 122 4.39 13.09 -17.80
CA GLU A 122 4.07 14.15 -18.76
C GLU A 122 3.15 13.66 -19.87
N VAL A 123 3.36 12.44 -20.41
CA VAL A 123 2.41 11.80 -21.34
C VAL A 123 1.04 11.71 -20.68
N LYS A 124 0.94 11.23 -19.44
CA LYS A 124 -0.34 11.14 -18.71
C LYS A 124 -1.05 12.49 -18.57
N LYS A 125 -0.30 13.56 -18.28
CA LYS A 125 -0.86 14.93 -18.20
C LYS A 125 -1.24 15.48 -19.58
N ALA A 126 -0.49 15.14 -20.62
CA ALA A 126 -0.73 15.63 -21.97
C ALA A 126 -1.93 14.94 -22.64
N SER A 127 -2.12 13.65 -22.40
CA SER A 127 -3.15 12.86 -23.07
C SER A 127 -4.58 13.12 -22.55
N ASN A 128 -4.78 13.98 -21.53
CA ASN A 128 -6.08 14.28 -20.91
C ASN A 128 -6.91 13.05 -20.49
N PHE A 129 -6.28 11.87 -20.42
CA PHE A 129 -6.97 10.64 -20.04
C PHE A 129 -7.34 10.70 -18.57
N THR A 130 -8.62 10.45 -18.30
CA THR A 130 -9.10 10.25 -16.94
C THR A 130 -8.55 8.94 -16.40
N ILE A 131 -8.58 8.76 -15.07
CA ILE A 131 -8.17 7.50 -14.43
C ILE A 131 -8.98 6.31 -14.98
N ALA A 132 -10.26 6.53 -15.34
CA ALA A 132 -11.12 5.52 -15.96
C ALA A 132 -10.64 5.13 -17.37
N ASP A 133 -10.18 6.10 -18.17
CA ASP A 133 -9.65 5.83 -19.52
C ASP A 133 -8.36 5.00 -19.45
N ILE A 134 -7.49 5.30 -18.48
CA ILE A 134 -6.25 4.55 -18.23
C ILE A 134 -6.56 3.12 -17.76
N ALA A 135 -7.53 2.94 -16.87
CA ALA A 135 -7.98 1.63 -16.41
C ALA A 135 -8.56 0.79 -17.56
N THR A 136 -9.33 1.42 -18.45
CA THR A 136 -9.91 0.78 -19.64
C THR A 136 -8.82 0.36 -20.63
N MET A 137 -7.80 1.20 -20.85
CA MET A 137 -6.65 0.86 -21.69
C MET A 137 -5.83 -0.29 -21.11
N ASN A 138 -5.60 -0.29 -19.79
CA ASN A 138 -4.90 -1.40 -19.13
C ASN A 138 -5.68 -2.72 -19.26
N HIS A 139 -7.00 -2.69 -19.07
CA HIS A 139 -7.85 -3.85 -19.31
C HIS A 139 -7.79 -4.34 -20.77
N LEU A 140 -7.74 -3.44 -21.75
CA LEU A 140 -7.58 -3.79 -23.16
C LEU A 140 -6.19 -4.35 -23.47
N ILE A 141 -5.13 -3.85 -22.84
CA ILE A 141 -3.76 -4.37 -22.96
C ILE A 141 -3.66 -5.78 -22.34
N GLU A 142 -4.22 -5.98 -21.14
CA GLU A 142 -4.27 -7.27 -20.46
C GLU A 142 -5.07 -8.30 -21.26
N ALA A 143 -6.23 -7.92 -21.80
CA ALA A 143 -7.03 -8.78 -22.66
C ALA A 143 -6.28 -9.18 -23.95
N ASN A 144 -5.50 -8.28 -24.55
CA ASN A 144 -4.72 -8.57 -25.75
C ASN A 144 -3.45 -9.41 -25.48
N GLN A 145 -2.84 -9.29 -24.28
CA GLN A 145 -1.72 -10.15 -23.88
C GLN A 145 -2.15 -11.62 -23.69
N VAL A 146 -3.39 -11.86 -23.24
CA VAL A 146 -3.97 -13.22 -23.14
C VAL A 146 -4.18 -13.85 -24.52
N VAL A 147 -4.54 -13.06 -25.53
CA VAL A 147 -4.78 -13.57 -26.90
C VAL A 147 -3.46 -13.96 -27.59
N ASN A 148 -2.40 -13.17 -27.45
CA ASN A 148 -1.09 -13.47 -28.06
C ASN A 148 -0.40 -14.70 -27.45
N SER A 149 -0.69 -15.00 -26.17
CA SER A 149 -0.18 -16.18 -25.45
C SER A 149 -0.80 -17.49 -25.95
N ASN A 150 -2.02 -17.44 -26.51
CA ASN A 150 -2.74 -18.61 -27.01
C ASN A 150 -2.44 -18.94 -28.48
N SER A 151 -1.89 -17.99 -29.25
CA SER A 151 -1.54 -18.18 -30.66
C SER A 151 -0.14 -18.78 -30.90
N GLN A 152 0.73 -18.89 -29.88
CA GLN A 152 2.07 -19.45 -30.02
C GLN A 152 2.21 -20.93 -29.64
N ASN A 153 1.13 -21.60 -29.20
CA ASN A 153 1.18 -23.00 -28.70
C ASN A 153 0.61 -24.05 -29.66
N LYS A 154 0.57 -23.78 -30.96
CA LYS A 154 0.31 -24.82 -31.98
C LYS A 154 1.43 -24.79 -33.02
N GLU A 155 2.07 -25.95 -33.20
CA GLU A 155 3.33 -26.23 -33.93
C GLU A 155 4.54 -26.15 -32.99
N VAL A 156 5.29 -27.22 -32.65
CA VAL A 156 5.62 -28.47 -33.34
C VAL A 156 5.86 -29.57 -32.30
N SER A 157 5.28 -30.76 -32.53
CA SER A 157 5.68 -32.00 -31.88
C SER A 157 6.78 -32.66 -32.73
N GLY A 158 7.92 -33.00 -32.12
CA GLY A 158 8.93 -33.82 -32.79
C GLY A 158 10.27 -33.95 -32.05
N GLY A 159 10.40 -35.01 -31.23
CA GLY A 159 11.59 -35.87 -31.16
C GLY A 159 12.81 -35.46 -30.32
N GLY A 160 13.19 -36.34 -29.38
CA GLY A 160 14.59 -36.77 -29.25
C GLY A 160 15.38 -36.40 -27.98
N GLU A 161 15.44 -37.37 -27.05
CA GLU A 161 16.61 -37.81 -26.27
C GLU A 161 17.25 -36.94 -25.16
N ASN A 162 17.02 -37.42 -23.93
CA ASN A 162 17.91 -37.53 -22.76
C ASN A 162 19.29 -36.84 -22.79
N GLN A 163 19.53 -36.00 -21.78
CA GLN A 163 20.72 -36.09 -20.92
C GLN A 163 20.43 -35.48 -19.54
N ASN A 164 20.56 -36.32 -18.51
CA ASN A 164 20.41 -35.98 -17.09
C ASN A 164 21.45 -34.94 -16.65
N PHE A 165 20.99 -33.90 -15.95
CA PHE A 165 21.73 -33.35 -14.82
C PHE A 165 20.77 -33.20 -13.65
N ASP A 166 21.05 -33.96 -12.60
CA ASP A 166 20.41 -33.87 -11.30
C ASP A 166 20.49 -32.43 -10.78
N ASN A 167 19.35 -31.75 -10.80
CA ASN A 167 19.05 -30.72 -9.83
C ASN A 167 17.73 -31.12 -9.19
N LYS A 168 17.77 -31.40 -7.89
CA LYS A 168 16.59 -31.46 -7.02
C LYS A 168 15.78 -30.19 -7.26
N GLN A 169 14.80 -30.28 -8.16
CA GLN A 169 13.67 -29.37 -8.15
C GLN A 169 12.91 -29.70 -6.88
N VAL A 170 13.16 -28.91 -5.85
CA VAL A 170 12.13 -28.61 -4.88
C VAL A 170 10.94 -28.13 -5.71
N GLU A 171 9.90 -28.96 -5.79
CA GLU A 171 8.59 -28.51 -6.23
C GLU A 171 8.18 -27.38 -5.29
N VAL A 172 8.47 -26.14 -5.71
CA VAL A 172 7.83 -24.97 -5.14
C VAL A 172 6.40 -25.02 -5.67
N ASN A 173 5.51 -25.55 -4.83
CA ASN A 173 4.07 -25.48 -5.03
C ASN A 173 3.68 -24.10 -5.54
N SER A 174 3.06 -24.07 -6.72
CA SER A 174 2.66 -22.89 -7.47
C SER A 174 1.45 -22.13 -6.88
N LYS A 175 1.38 -21.97 -5.54
CA LYS A 175 0.21 -21.36 -4.89
C LYS A 175 0.35 -19.91 -4.42
N ASP A 176 1.54 -19.32 -4.35
CA ASP A 176 1.66 -17.94 -3.86
C ASP A 176 2.49 -17.08 -4.84
N LYS A 177 1.85 -16.61 -5.92
CA LYS A 177 2.32 -15.36 -6.52
C LYS A 177 1.77 -14.24 -5.63
N PRO A 178 2.61 -13.46 -4.93
CA PRO A 178 2.13 -12.34 -4.14
C PRO A 178 1.39 -11.38 -5.07
N ILE A 179 0.09 -11.22 -4.83
CA ILE A 179 -0.73 -10.27 -5.58
C ILE A 179 -0.27 -8.88 -5.13
N PRO A 180 0.23 -8.03 -6.04
CA PRO A 180 0.60 -6.67 -5.67
C PRO A 180 -0.65 -5.93 -5.19
N HIS A 181 -0.57 -5.31 -4.02
CA HIS A 181 -1.61 -4.39 -3.54
C HIS A 181 -1.05 -2.96 -3.54
N LEU A 182 -1.94 -1.96 -3.47
CA LEU A 182 -1.51 -0.56 -3.41
C LEU A 182 -0.75 -0.27 -2.12
N ALA A 183 0.13 0.73 -2.15
CA ALA A 183 0.73 1.36 -0.97
C ALA A 183 -0.34 1.60 0.10
N SER A 184 -0.01 1.42 1.37
CA SER A 184 -0.95 1.40 2.49
C SER A 184 -1.88 2.61 2.53
N SER A 185 -1.34 3.83 2.35
CA SER A 185 -2.12 5.06 2.31
C SER A 185 -3.04 5.16 1.10
N ILE A 186 -2.60 4.69 -0.07
CA ILE A 186 -3.40 4.71 -1.31
C ILE A 186 -4.50 3.65 -1.23
N PHE A 187 -4.17 2.45 -0.74
CA PHE A 187 -5.13 1.39 -0.46
C PHE A 187 -6.23 1.90 0.48
N PHE A 188 -5.83 2.50 1.60
CA PHE A 188 -6.75 3.04 2.59
C PHE A 188 -7.60 4.17 2.00
N ASP A 189 -7.02 5.09 1.24
CA ASP A 189 -7.73 6.21 0.60
C ASP A 189 -8.83 5.71 -0.35
N ASN A 190 -8.51 4.74 -1.21
CA ASN A 190 -9.47 4.13 -2.12
C ASN A 190 -10.62 3.47 -1.38
N ARG A 191 -10.30 2.58 -0.41
CA ARG A 191 -11.32 1.92 0.42
C ARG A 191 -12.16 2.93 1.20
N PHE A 192 -11.54 4.02 1.66
CA PHE A 192 -12.25 5.09 2.38
C PHE A 192 -13.24 5.81 1.47
N TYR A 193 -12.87 6.17 0.25
CA TYR A 193 -13.78 6.83 -0.69
C TYR A 193 -14.96 5.92 -1.09
N GLU A 194 -14.69 4.65 -1.37
CA GLU A 194 -15.73 3.66 -1.72
C GLU A 194 -16.71 3.45 -0.56
N SER A 195 -16.18 3.38 0.67
CA SER A 195 -16.98 3.05 1.84
C SER A 195 -17.69 4.26 2.42
N PHE A 196 -17.11 5.46 2.36
CA PHE A 196 -17.63 6.66 3.03
C PHE A 196 -17.89 7.83 2.05
N PRO A 197 -18.74 7.65 1.03
CA PRO A 197 -18.97 8.68 0.01
C PRO A 197 -19.61 9.97 0.57
N ASP A 198 -20.30 9.89 1.71
CA ASP A 198 -20.92 11.05 2.37
C ASP A 198 -19.97 11.88 3.26
N CYS A 199 -18.68 11.52 3.26
CA CYS A 199 -17.60 12.31 3.85
C CYS A 199 -17.08 13.42 2.91
N ASP A 200 -17.51 13.44 1.64
CA ASP A 200 -17.08 14.46 0.68
C ASP A 200 -17.40 15.87 1.20
N ASN A 201 -16.39 16.74 1.23
CA ASN A 201 -16.44 18.11 1.75
C ASN A 201 -16.65 18.25 3.28
N LYS A 202 -16.52 17.18 4.06
CA LYS A 202 -16.56 17.23 5.52
C LYS A 202 -15.22 16.81 6.11
N ASN A 203 -14.88 17.36 7.28
CA ASN A 203 -13.68 16.95 8.02
C ASN A 203 -13.79 15.55 8.60
N PHE A 204 -15.01 15.16 8.98
CA PHE A 204 -15.34 13.83 9.46
C PHE A 204 -16.85 13.58 9.35
N LYS A 205 -17.24 12.32 9.47
CA LYS A 205 -18.64 11.88 9.56
C LYS A 205 -18.79 10.86 10.68
N VAL A 206 -19.83 11.05 11.50
CA VAL A 206 -20.19 10.14 12.59
C VAL A 206 -21.32 9.21 12.15
N TYR A 207 -21.17 7.93 12.46
CA TYR A 207 -22.15 6.87 12.22
C TYR A 207 -22.46 6.18 13.55
N ASN A 208 -23.75 6.12 13.92
CA ASN A 208 -24.23 5.45 15.14
C ASN A 208 -25.22 4.32 14.82
N ASP A 209 -25.75 4.24 13.59
CA ASP A 209 -26.65 3.16 13.18
C ASP A 209 -25.85 1.89 12.90
N GLN A 210 -26.18 0.81 13.60
CA GLN A 210 -25.46 -0.47 13.50
C GLN A 210 -25.46 -1.06 12.10
N LYS A 211 -26.59 -0.99 11.38
CA LYS A 211 -26.67 -1.53 10.02
C LYS A 211 -25.79 -0.75 9.07
N VAL A 212 -25.77 0.58 9.22
CA VAL A 212 -24.88 1.45 8.43
C VAL A 212 -23.42 1.17 8.79
N ILE A 213 -23.05 1.07 10.07
CA ILE A 213 -21.67 0.76 10.47
C ILE A 213 -21.19 -0.57 9.86
N ILE A 214 -22.01 -1.62 9.95
CA ILE A 214 -21.71 -2.94 9.38
C ILE A 214 -21.52 -2.85 7.86
N ASP A 215 -22.44 -2.20 7.14
CA ASP A 215 -22.34 -2.00 5.69
C ASP A 215 -21.03 -1.28 5.31
N ARG A 216 -20.73 -0.17 6.00
CA ARG A 216 -19.53 0.63 5.75
C ARG A 216 -18.24 -0.16 5.98
N LEU A 217 -18.16 -0.91 7.07
CA LEU A 217 -17.00 -1.74 7.38
C LEU A 217 -16.90 -2.97 6.48
N THR A 218 -18.02 -3.54 6.04
CA THR A 218 -18.03 -4.66 5.09
C THR A 218 -17.42 -4.23 3.76
N ASN A 219 -17.83 -3.08 3.22
CA ASN A 219 -17.26 -2.54 1.99
C ASN A 219 -15.78 -2.15 2.18
N PHE A 220 -15.43 -1.54 3.32
CA PHE A 220 -14.06 -1.11 3.59
C PHE A 220 -13.07 -2.28 3.67
N PHE A 221 -13.51 -3.41 4.22
CA PHE A 221 -12.75 -4.65 4.37
C PHE A 221 -13.15 -5.72 3.33
N GLU A 222 -13.72 -5.33 2.19
CA GLU A 222 -14.03 -6.26 1.11
C GLU A 222 -12.74 -6.94 0.60
N ASP A 223 -12.80 -8.25 0.37
CA ASP A 223 -11.67 -9.11 -0.04
C ASP A 223 -10.40 -8.93 0.83
N PHE A 224 -10.57 -8.50 2.09
CA PHE A 224 -9.47 -8.20 2.98
C PHE A 224 -9.05 -9.44 3.78
N ASN A 225 -7.95 -10.07 3.36
CA ASN A 225 -7.42 -11.27 4.00
C ASN A 225 -5.88 -11.30 3.95
N TYR A 226 -5.24 -10.71 4.95
CA TYR A 226 -3.78 -10.62 5.07
C TYR A 226 -3.27 -11.56 6.17
N LEU A 227 -2.34 -12.46 5.86
CA LEU A 227 -1.85 -13.44 6.84
C LEU A 227 -0.80 -12.85 7.79
N GLU A 228 0.20 -12.17 7.22
CA GLU A 228 1.38 -11.74 7.97
C GLU A 228 1.41 -10.23 8.17
N VAL A 229 1.33 -9.49 7.07
CA VAL A 229 1.48 -8.04 7.10
C VAL A 229 0.34 -7.36 6.36
N SER A 230 -0.24 -6.39 7.04
CA SER A 230 -1.45 -5.70 6.56
C SER A 230 -1.16 -4.25 6.18
N PRO A 231 -1.82 -3.72 5.12
CA PRO A 231 -1.80 -2.29 4.82
C PRO A 231 -2.55 -1.47 5.87
N ILE A 232 -3.35 -2.10 6.74
CA ILE A 232 -4.22 -1.44 7.72
C ILE A 232 -3.90 -1.91 9.14
N ARG A 233 -3.85 -0.95 10.07
CA ARG A 233 -3.50 -1.15 11.48
C ARG A 233 -4.61 -0.69 12.40
N LYS A 234 -4.81 -1.43 13.48
CA LYS A 234 -5.40 -0.91 14.73
C LYS A 234 -4.30 -0.22 15.53
N VAL A 235 -4.60 0.93 16.13
CA VAL A 235 -3.65 1.67 16.99
C VAL A 235 -4.32 2.10 18.30
N ARG A 236 -3.66 1.76 19.42
CA ARG A 236 -4.00 2.21 20.79
C ARG A 236 -2.81 1.94 21.74
N GLY A 237 -2.61 2.78 22.76
CA GLY A 237 -1.58 2.63 23.80
C GLY A 237 -0.14 2.64 23.31
N SER A 238 0.20 3.50 22.33
CA SER A 238 1.52 3.53 21.68
C SER A 238 1.92 2.21 21.01
N SER A 239 0.95 1.35 20.72
CA SER A 239 1.12 0.07 20.04
C SER A 239 0.21 0.01 18.82
N TYR A 240 0.61 -0.82 17.85
CA TYR A 240 -0.21 -1.13 16.69
C TYR A 240 -0.32 -2.63 16.50
N GLU A 241 -1.42 -3.04 15.88
CA GLU A 241 -1.70 -4.41 15.49
C GLU A 241 -2.16 -4.40 14.04
N ASP A 242 -1.48 -5.17 13.19
CA ASP A 242 -1.86 -5.32 11.78
C ASP A 242 -3.17 -6.12 11.72
N ILE A 243 -4.21 -5.58 11.07
CA ILE A 243 -5.51 -6.25 10.96
C ILE A 243 -5.42 -7.27 9.82
N SER A 244 -5.75 -8.55 10.05
CA SER A 244 -5.71 -9.57 9.00
C SER A 244 -7.03 -9.68 8.25
N ARG A 245 -8.14 -9.71 9.00
CA ARG A 245 -9.47 -9.95 8.46
C ARG A 245 -10.54 -9.37 9.38
N LEU A 246 -11.66 -8.95 8.79
CA LEU A 246 -12.88 -8.63 9.49
C LEU A 246 -13.98 -9.65 9.14
N GLN A 247 -14.69 -10.15 10.14
CA GLN A 247 -15.83 -11.05 9.98
C GLN A 247 -17.01 -10.56 10.83
N PHE A 248 -18.21 -10.95 10.45
CA PHE A 248 -19.44 -10.61 11.16
C PHE A 248 -20.07 -11.92 11.64
N GLU A 249 -20.12 -12.11 12.96
CA GLU A 249 -20.59 -13.34 13.61
C GLU A 249 -21.60 -12.96 14.70
N ASP A 250 -22.81 -13.53 14.67
CA ASP A 250 -23.84 -13.38 15.72
C ASP A 250 -24.11 -11.94 16.19
N GLY A 251 -24.14 -10.99 15.24
CA GLY A 251 -24.38 -9.58 15.54
C GLY A 251 -23.18 -8.85 16.15
N LYS A 252 -22.00 -9.48 16.17
CA LYS A 252 -20.72 -8.88 16.56
C LYS A 252 -19.76 -8.85 15.38
N ILE A 253 -18.73 -8.01 15.53
CA ILE A 253 -17.63 -7.92 14.57
C ILE A 253 -16.43 -8.64 15.16
N LEU A 254 -15.93 -9.64 14.45
CA LEU A 254 -14.70 -10.34 14.77
C LEU A 254 -13.56 -9.75 13.94
N MET A 255 -12.62 -9.07 14.60
CA MET A 255 -11.44 -8.48 13.98
C MET A 255 -10.21 -9.31 14.31
N ARG A 256 -9.70 -10.04 13.32
CA ARG A 256 -8.51 -10.89 13.47
C ARG A 256 -7.23 -10.06 13.30
N ILE A 257 -6.21 -10.39 14.08
CA ILE A 257 -4.88 -9.77 13.99
C ILE A 257 -3.95 -10.65 13.14
N ALA A 258 -3.13 -10.03 12.31
CA ALA A 258 -2.14 -10.72 11.47
C ALA A 258 -1.01 -11.30 12.33
N ASN A 259 -0.38 -12.38 11.86
CA ASN A 259 0.66 -13.11 12.60
C ASN A 259 0.25 -13.55 14.03
N SER A 260 -1.06 -13.73 14.25
CA SER A 260 -1.60 -14.09 15.57
C SER A 260 -2.85 -14.97 15.45
N THR A 261 -3.10 -15.74 16.52
CA THR A 261 -4.38 -16.43 16.75
C THR A 261 -5.39 -15.53 17.47
N LEU A 262 -5.00 -14.29 17.75
CA LEU A 262 -5.83 -13.28 18.41
C LEU A 262 -6.90 -12.72 17.48
N SER A 263 -8.12 -12.67 18.01
CA SER A 263 -9.24 -11.94 17.43
C SER A 263 -9.94 -11.11 18.50
N TYR A 264 -10.33 -9.89 18.14
CA TYR A 264 -11.17 -9.04 18.97
C TYR A 264 -12.64 -9.24 18.62
N GLU A 265 -13.47 -9.52 19.63
CA GLU A 265 -14.92 -9.49 19.52
C GLU A 265 -15.45 -8.11 19.89
N LEU A 266 -15.93 -7.38 18.89
CA LEU A 266 -16.28 -5.98 19.01
C LEU A 266 -17.78 -5.78 18.98
N LYS A 267 -18.28 -5.09 20.00
CA LYS A 267 -19.58 -4.44 20.00
C LYS A 267 -19.37 -2.96 19.69
N ILE A 268 -19.34 -2.61 18.41
CA ILE A 268 -19.09 -1.23 17.99
C ILE A 268 -20.32 -0.38 18.31
N ASN A 269 -20.16 0.73 19.02
CA ASN A 269 -21.22 1.71 19.27
C ASN A 269 -21.27 2.77 18.17
N ARG A 270 -20.08 3.26 17.81
CA ARG A 270 -19.93 4.41 16.91
C ARG A 270 -18.69 4.25 16.05
N LEU A 271 -18.83 4.68 14.80
CA LEU A 271 -17.74 4.81 13.84
C LEU A 271 -17.62 6.27 13.43
N VAL A 272 -16.39 6.78 13.41
CA VAL A 272 -16.12 8.13 12.89
C VAL A 272 -15.09 8.03 11.77
N ALA A 273 -15.48 8.43 10.57
CA ALA A 273 -14.61 8.46 9.40
C ALA A 273 -14.03 9.87 9.27
N PHE A 274 -12.71 10.00 9.41
CA PHE A 274 -12.00 11.29 9.34
C PHE A 274 -11.41 11.51 7.95
N ASN A 275 -11.91 12.55 7.28
CA ASN A 275 -11.52 12.90 5.92
C ASN A 275 -10.56 14.09 5.94
N SER A 276 -9.27 13.78 5.83
CA SER A 276 -8.20 14.76 5.66
C SER A 276 -7.96 15.06 4.17
N PRO A 277 -7.59 16.29 3.78
CA PRO A 277 -7.26 16.61 2.40
C PRO A 277 -6.12 15.77 1.81
N GLY A 278 -5.15 15.38 2.65
CA GLY A 278 -4.09 14.45 2.25
C GLY A 278 -4.57 13.00 2.34
N TYR A 279 -4.50 12.27 1.23
CA TYR A 279 -4.87 10.85 1.13
C TYR A 279 -4.19 9.97 2.20
N TRP A 280 -2.95 10.31 2.56
CA TRP A 280 -2.13 9.59 3.55
C TRP A 280 -2.52 9.82 5.02
N ASN A 281 -3.47 10.72 5.27
CA ASN A 281 -3.85 11.18 6.61
C ASN A 281 -5.34 10.94 6.92
N LYS A 282 -5.98 10.05 6.15
CA LYS A 282 -7.32 9.57 6.42
C LYS A 282 -7.28 8.40 7.38
N PHE A 283 -8.27 8.32 8.25
CA PHE A 283 -8.37 7.27 9.26
C PHE A 283 -9.80 7.12 9.76
N ILE A 284 -10.04 6.03 10.48
CA ILE A 284 -11.32 5.72 11.11
C ILE A 284 -11.09 5.61 12.61
N MET A 285 -12.01 6.12 13.42
CA MET A 285 -12.08 5.82 14.84
C MET A 285 -13.25 4.87 15.10
N ILE A 286 -13.00 3.86 15.91
CA ILE A 286 -14.01 2.92 16.39
C ILE A 286 -14.19 3.13 17.90
N GLU A 287 -15.42 3.43 18.30
CA GLU A 287 -15.87 3.38 19.70
C GLU A 287 -16.55 2.05 19.94
N VAL A 288 -16.00 1.27 20.88
CA VAL A 288 -16.52 -0.04 21.29
C VAL A 288 -17.23 0.12 22.63
N ASP A 289 -18.43 -0.40 22.71
CA ASP A 289 -19.16 -0.51 23.98
C ASP A 289 -18.61 -1.65 24.84
N GLY A 290 -18.75 -1.51 26.16
CA GLY A 290 -18.57 -2.63 27.06
C GLY A 290 -19.59 -3.73 26.78
N ASP A 291 -19.10 -4.96 26.75
CA ASP A 291 -19.91 -6.17 26.61
C ASP A 291 -19.84 -7.02 27.89
N VAL A 292 -20.73 -8.00 28.00
CA VAL A 292 -20.74 -8.93 29.14
C VAL A 292 -19.67 -10.02 28.95
N PRO A 293 -19.08 -10.53 30.05
CA PRO A 293 -18.17 -11.68 29.98
C PRO A 293 -18.78 -12.86 29.21
N ALA A 294 -17.96 -13.57 28.43
CA ALA A 294 -18.40 -14.78 27.76
C ALA A 294 -18.71 -15.87 28.79
N LYS A 295 -19.76 -16.65 28.54
CA LYS A 295 -20.02 -17.85 29.33
C LYS A 295 -18.99 -18.89 28.93
N ILE A 296 -18.04 -19.16 29.81
CA ILE A 296 -17.04 -20.20 29.59
C ILE A 296 -17.60 -21.58 29.95
N ARG A 297 -17.07 -22.60 29.28
CA ARG A 297 -17.32 -24.01 29.57
C ARG A 297 -16.34 -24.51 30.63
N GLY A 298 -16.82 -25.39 31.49
CA GLY A 298 -16.07 -25.95 32.61
C GLY A 298 -16.29 -25.25 33.94
N ASP A 299 -15.54 -25.70 34.94
CA ASP A 299 -15.69 -25.33 36.35
C ASP A 299 -14.87 -24.09 36.74
N ALA A 300 -14.15 -23.49 35.80
CA ALA A 300 -13.32 -22.34 36.09
C ALA A 300 -14.21 -21.16 36.52
N ASP A 301 -13.95 -20.65 37.73
CA ASP A 301 -14.56 -19.41 38.20
C ASP A 301 -13.85 -18.23 37.54
N ASP A 302 -14.52 -17.65 36.56
CA ASP A 302 -14.00 -16.52 35.81
C ASP A 302 -14.60 -15.22 36.36
N CYS A 303 -14.35 -14.99 37.66
CA CYS A 303 -14.82 -13.85 38.44
C CYS A 303 -14.71 -12.55 37.62
N GLU A 304 -15.68 -11.65 37.77
CA GLU A 304 -15.66 -10.32 37.14
C GLU A 304 -14.35 -9.61 37.47
N SER A 305 -13.42 -9.62 36.51
CA SER A 305 -12.24 -8.78 36.58
C SER A 305 -12.69 -7.36 36.29
N ASN A 306 -12.27 -6.41 37.12
CA ASN A 306 -12.46 -4.98 36.86
C ASN A 306 -11.67 -4.47 35.64
N SER A 307 -11.21 -5.39 34.77
CA SER A 307 -10.40 -5.14 33.59
C SER A 307 -11.23 -4.47 32.49
N ILE A 308 -10.53 -3.78 31.58
CA ILE A 308 -11.13 -3.16 30.40
C ILE A 308 -11.49 -4.22 29.36
N ALA A 309 -10.66 -5.25 29.23
CA ALA A 309 -10.83 -6.36 28.32
C ALA A 309 -10.56 -7.70 29.02
N LYS A 310 -11.01 -8.78 28.40
CA LYS A 310 -10.82 -10.15 28.88
C LYS A 310 -10.57 -11.10 27.72
N ASP A 311 -9.59 -11.96 27.90
CA ASP A 311 -9.14 -12.93 26.90
C ASP A 311 -9.70 -14.31 27.22
N TYR A 312 -10.08 -15.02 26.17
CA TYR A 312 -10.64 -16.37 26.23
C TYR A 312 -9.92 -17.29 25.25
N ALA A 313 -9.81 -18.56 25.60
CA ALA A 313 -9.54 -19.59 24.61
C ALA A 313 -10.86 -19.96 23.92
N TYR A 314 -10.87 -20.08 22.61
CA TYR A 314 -12.07 -20.38 21.83
C TYR A 314 -11.81 -21.51 20.84
N SER A 315 -12.72 -22.48 20.79
CA SER A 315 -12.77 -23.53 19.76
C SER A 315 -14.22 -23.95 19.54
N ASP A 316 -14.59 -24.14 18.27
CA ASP A 316 -15.86 -24.74 17.85
C ASP A 316 -17.13 -24.19 18.52
N GLY A 317 -17.20 -22.88 18.75
CA GLY A 317 -18.38 -22.21 19.34
C GLY A 317 -18.36 -22.11 20.87
N ASP A 318 -17.42 -22.79 21.52
CA ASP A 318 -17.28 -22.78 22.98
C ASP A 318 -16.14 -21.84 23.43
N TYR A 319 -16.39 -21.11 24.51
CA TYR A 319 -15.38 -20.33 25.21
C TYR A 319 -14.83 -21.12 26.40
N TYR A 320 -13.55 -20.96 26.66
CA TYR A 320 -12.85 -21.55 27.80
C TYR A 320 -12.01 -20.47 28.49
N SER A 321 -11.57 -20.76 29.72
CA SER A 321 -10.56 -19.94 30.39
C SER A 321 -9.33 -19.80 29.49
N ILE A 322 -8.71 -18.61 29.45
CA ILE A 322 -7.48 -18.39 28.67
C ILE A 322 -6.34 -19.37 29.05
N THR A 323 -6.35 -19.87 30.29
CA THR A 323 -5.39 -20.89 30.76
C THR A 323 -5.47 -22.20 29.98
N SER A 324 -6.62 -22.49 29.38
CA SER A 324 -6.84 -23.66 28.52
C SER A 324 -6.16 -23.54 27.16
N TYR A 325 -5.75 -22.33 26.73
CA TYR A 325 -5.12 -22.10 25.43
C TYR A 325 -3.86 -22.94 25.23
N ASN A 326 -2.94 -22.90 26.20
CA ASN A 326 -1.66 -23.62 26.13
C ASN A 326 -1.79 -25.08 26.50
N THR A 327 -2.76 -25.44 27.35
CA THR A 327 -2.88 -26.80 27.89
C THR A 327 -3.80 -27.70 27.07
N LYS A 328 -4.68 -27.10 26.24
CA LYS A 328 -5.80 -27.77 25.56
C LYS A 328 -6.65 -28.62 26.51
N ARG A 329 -6.83 -28.16 27.75
CA ARG A 329 -7.53 -28.87 28.81
C ARG A 329 -8.38 -27.93 29.64
N PHE A 330 -9.47 -28.46 30.18
CA PHE A 330 -10.33 -27.77 31.14
C PHE A 330 -10.95 -28.80 32.09
N THR A 331 -11.54 -28.35 33.18
CA THR A 331 -12.24 -29.22 34.14
C THR A 331 -13.73 -29.00 33.99
N GLU A 332 -14.53 -30.07 33.96
CA GLU A 332 -15.99 -30.02 33.92
C GLU A 332 -16.55 -31.05 34.91
N ASN A 333 -17.35 -30.59 35.87
CA ASN A 333 -17.87 -31.39 36.98
C ASN A 333 -16.76 -32.13 37.76
N GLY A 334 -15.62 -31.47 37.98
CA GLY A 334 -14.44 -32.02 38.67
C GLY A 334 -13.58 -32.96 37.83
N MET A 335 -13.96 -33.23 36.58
CA MET A 335 -13.24 -34.16 35.70
C MET A 335 -12.43 -33.41 34.64
N LEU A 336 -11.17 -33.80 34.46
CA LEU A 336 -10.28 -33.24 33.44
C LEU A 336 -10.74 -33.67 32.04
N GLN A 337 -11.02 -32.69 31.18
CA GLN A 337 -11.41 -32.84 29.79
C GLN A 337 -10.30 -32.31 28.86
N THR A 338 -10.28 -32.79 27.63
CA THR A 338 -9.43 -32.29 26.54
C THR A 338 -10.24 -31.48 25.55
N ILE A 339 -9.63 -30.46 24.97
CA ILE A 339 -10.22 -29.64 23.91
C ILE A 339 -9.66 -30.14 22.57
N ASP A 340 -10.55 -30.60 21.71
CA ASP A 340 -10.23 -30.97 20.34
C ASP A 340 -10.19 -29.72 19.44
N GLY A 341 -9.41 -29.79 18.35
CA GLY A 341 -9.32 -28.70 17.37
C GLY A 341 -8.23 -27.66 17.65
N GLU A 342 -8.28 -26.59 16.84
CA GLU A 342 -7.41 -25.43 16.96
C GLU A 342 -8.02 -24.40 17.90
N LEU A 343 -7.22 -23.94 18.87
CA LEU A 343 -7.63 -22.88 19.78
C LEU A 343 -7.22 -21.54 19.21
N ASN A 344 -8.12 -20.57 19.28
CA ASN A 344 -7.83 -19.17 19.03
C ASN A 344 -8.00 -18.37 20.32
N VAL A 345 -7.33 -17.21 20.39
CA VAL A 345 -7.55 -16.26 21.48
C VAL A 345 -8.63 -15.29 21.04
N ARG A 346 -9.70 -15.16 21.83
CA ARG A 346 -10.73 -14.15 21.62
C ARG A 346 -10.73 -13.15 22.76
N THR A 347 -10.54 -11.88 22.44
CA THR A 347 -10.57 -10.77 23.40
C THR A 347 -11.87 -10.01 23.29
N ARG A 348 -12.56 -9.82 24.43
CA ARG A 348 -13.78 -9.02 24.54
C ARG A 348 -13.54 -7.81 25.43
N PHE A 349 -14.02 -6.64 25.00
CA PHE A 349 -13.99 -5.44 25.82
C PHE A 349 -15.18 -5.45 26.79
N LEU A 350 -14.90 -5.41 28.09
CA LEU A 350 -15.91 -5.38 29.16
C LEU A 350 -16.32 -3.95 29.55
N LYS A 351 -15.50 -2.96 29.14
CA LYS A 351 -15.74 -1.53 29.33
C LYS A 351 -15.61 -0.82 27.99
N LYS A 352 -16.13 0.41 27.90
CA LYS A 352 -15.94 1.25 26.72
C LYS A 352 -14.46 1.34 26.36
N HIS A 353 -14.17 1.23 25.07
CA HIS A 353 -12.82 1.29 24.55
C HIS A 353 -12.80 1.87 23.15
N ASN A 354 -11.87 2.80 22.89
CA ASN A 354 -11.75 3.49 21.62
C ASN A 354 -10.39 3.19 21.00
N PHE A 355 -10.33 3.04 19.68
CA PHE A 355 -9.09 2.89 18.94
C PHE A 355 -9.19 3.46 17.53
N PHE A 356 -8.04 3.66 16.89
CA PHE A 356 -7.97 4.10 15.50
C PHE A 356 -7.68 2.94 14.56
N ILE A 357 -8.23 3.02 13.36
CA ILE A 357 -7.89 2.20 12.19
C ILE A 357 -7.24 3.12 11.17
N VAL A 358 -6.01 2.82 10.80
CA VAL A 358 -5.13 3.71 10.02
C VAL A 358 -4.33 2.93 8.97
N PRO A 359 -3.84 3.56 7.90
CA PRO A 359 -2.82 2.95 7.05
C PRO A 359 -1.50 2.74 7.81
N ARG A 360 -0.70 1.77 7.36
CA ARG A 360 0.54 1.31 8.01
C ARG A 360 1.44 2.44 8.52
N PHE A 361 1.68 3.44 7.68
CA PHE A 361 2.61 4.54 7.94
C PHE A 361 1.92 5.87 8.29
N HIS A 362 0.67 5.82 8.74
CA HIS A 362 -0.04 7.01 9.22
C HIS A 362 0.70 7.67 10.38
N PRO A 363 0.65 9.01 10.55
CA PRO A 363 1.27 9.67 11.70
C PRO A 363 0.81 9.10 13.04
N LEU A 364 -0.48 8.79 13.21
CA LEU A 364 -0.99 8.13 14.42
C LEU A 364 -0.32 6.77 14.71
N ALA A 365 0.26 6.08 13.73
CA ALA A 365 0.95 4.80 13.92
C ALA A 365 2.47 4.95 14.08
N CYS A 366 3.07 6.06 13.63
CA CYS A 366 4.52 6.19 13.46
C CYS A 366 5.13 7.43 14.13
N ASP A 367 4.32 8.42 14.48
CA ASP A 367 4.72 9.63 15.18
C ASP A 367 4.12 9.61 16.59
N GLN A 368 4.98 9.38 17.58
CA GLN A 368 4.59 9.18 18.97
C GLN A 368 4.01 10.46 19.60
N ASP A 369 4.52 11.64 19.23
CA ASP A 369 4.00 12.93 19.71
C ASP A 369 2.62 13.22 19.12
N CYS A 370 2.44 12.90 17.84
CA CYS A 370 1.14 12.98 17.17
C CYS A 370 0.13 12.03 17.84
N TYR A 371 0.54 10.79 18.08
CA TYR A 371 -0.30 9.77 18.70
C TYR A 371 -0.73 10.19 20.12
N TYR A 372 0.18 10.60 21.00
CA TYR A 372 -0.18 10.97 22.38
C TYR A 372 -1.20 12.10 22.45
N LYS A 373 -1.06 13.13 21.60
CA LYS A 373 -2.05 14.22 21.52
C LYS A 373 -3.44 13.74 21.06
N ALA A 374 -3.49 12.78 20.15
CA ALA A 374 -4.74 12.18 19.71
C ALA A 374 -5.30 11.19 20.77
N GLU A 375 -4.44 10.51 21.51
CA GLU A 375 -4.81 9.59 22.59
C GLU A 375 -5.51 10.29 23.74
N GLU A 376 -5.04 11.48 24.15
CA GLU A 376 -5.73 12.32 25.13
C GLU A 376 -7.19 12.60 24.72
N SER A 377 -7.43 12.78 23.42
CA SER A 377 -8.77 12.98 22.88
C SER A 377 -9.61 11.69 22.92
N LEU A 378 -9.00 10.52 22.67
CA LEU A 378 -9.69 9.24 22.83
C LEU A 378 -10.09 8.98 24.29
N ASP A 379 -9.24 9.37 25.24
CA ASP A 379 -9.50 9.22 26.67
C ASP A 379 -10.59 10.20 27.14
N GLU A 380 -10.59 11.43 26.62
CA GLU A 380 -11.68 12.39 26.84
C GLU A 380 -13.02 11.79 26.37
N LEU A 381 -13.05 11.14 25.21
CA LEU A 381 -14.25 10.47 24.68
C LEU A 381 -14.78 9.31 25.54
N LEU A 382 -13.93 8.66 26.34
CA LEU A 382 -14.37 7.59 27.25
C LEU A 382 -15.18 8.12 28.44
N SER A 383 -15.04 9.41 28.76
CA SER A 383 -15.62 10.03 29.95
C SER A 383 -16.59 11.18 29.65
N CYS A 384 -16.66 11.67 28.41
CA CYS A 384 -17.51 12.78 28.04
C CYS A 384 -18.95 12.35 27.69
N CYS A 385 -19.90 13.29 27.80
CA CYS A 385 -21.23 13.13 27.21
C CYS A 385 -21.19 13.33 25.69
N ASP A 386 -22.19 12.79 24.99
CA ASP A 386 -22.25 12.82 23.51
C ASP A 386 -22.25 14.24 22.92
N GLU A 387 -22.77 15.24 23.66
CA GLU A 387 -22.79 16.65 23.23
C GLU A 387 -21.38 17.23 23.04
N MET A 388 -20.38 16.71 23.78
CA MET A 388 -18.99 17.18 23.70
C MET A 388 -18.16 16.39 22.67
N ALA A 389 -18.66 15.25 22.18
CA ALA A 389 -17.93 14.36 21.29
C ALA A 389 -17.54 15.06 19.97
N GLU A 390 -18.44 15.88 19.41
CA GLU A 390 -18.19 16.59 18.16
C GLU A 390 -17.02 17.60 18.26
N LEU A 391 -16.90 18.29 19.41
CA LEU A 391 -15.77 19.17 19.68
C LEU A 391 -14.46 18.40 19.74
N ILE A 392 -14.48 17.20 20.33
CA ILE A 392 -13.30 16.34 20.42
C ILE A 392 -12.91 15.83 19.02
N PHE A 393 -13.87 15.41 18.20
CA PHE A 393 -13.59 15.02 16.81
C PHE A 393 -12.97 16.17 16.01
N LEU A 394 -13.44 17.40 16.22
CA LEU A 394 -12.86 18.58 15.58
C LEU A 394 -11.42 18.84 16.04
N LYS A 395 -11.12 18.68 17.35
CA LYS A 395 -9.74 18.78 17.88
C LYS A 395 -8.82 17.77 17.19
N VAL A 396 -9.23 16.50 17.12
CA VAL A 396 -8.45 15.42 16.47
C VAL A 396 -8.24 15.71 14.98
N SER A 397 -9.29 16.12 14.26
CA SER A 397 -9.18 16.46 12.84
C SER A 397 -8.21 17.62 12.60
N ASN A 398 -8.27 18.67 13.42
CA ASN A 398 -7.38 19.83 13.29
C ASN A 398 -5.93 19.51 13.62
N LEU A 399 -5.68 18.70 14.66
CA LEU A 399 -4.35 18.20 14.98
C LEU A 399 -3.72 17.54 13.74
N LEU A 400 -4.45 16.63 13.11
CA LEU A 400 -3.92 15.82 12.03
C LEU A 400 -3.74 16.60 10.72
N LYS A 401 -4.59 17.59 10.42
CA LYS A 401 -4.41 18.47 9.24
C LYS A 401 -3.07 19.20 9.21
N THR A 402 -2.47 19.45 10.36
CA THR A 402 -1.17 20.14 10.47
C THR A 402 0.02 19.18 10.51
N THR A 403 -0.26 17.88 10.64
CA THR A 403 0.78 16.85 10.69
C THR A 403 1.35 16.67 9.28
N LYS A 404 2.62 16.27 9.17
CA LYS A 404 3.27 16.02 7.87
C LYS A 404 3.14 14.55 7.49
N ARG A 405 3.19 14.29 6.18
CA ARG A 405 3.34 12.94 5.62
C ARG A 405 4.58 12.29 6.21
N THR A 406 4.47 11.05 6.68
CA THR A 406 5.62 10.35 7.27
C THR A 406 6.64 9.99 6.18
N TYR A 407 7.91 9.90 6.58
CA TYR A 407 8.99 9.56 5.66
C TYR A 407 8.79 8.18 5.03
N ASN A 408 8.35 7.19 5.83
CA ASN A 408 8.12 5.83 5.34
C ASN A 408 6.97 5.78 4.33
N ASP A 409 5.87 6.50 4.57
CA ASP A 409 4.78 6.59 3.60
C ASP A 409 5.24 7.25 2.29
N SER A 410 6.10 8.28 2.38
CA SER A 410 6.63 8.97 1.19
C SER A 410 7.52 8.10 0.29
N ARG A 411 8.13 7.07 0.87
CA ARG A 411 9.04 6.13 0.19
C ARG A 411 8.39 4.79 -0.13
N GLU A 412 7.15 4.59 0.29
CA GLU A 412 6.42 3.38 -0.02
C GLU A 412 6.16 3.29 -1.52
N ASP A 413 6.61 2.20 -2.14
CA ASP A 413 6.34 1.92 -3.54
C ASP A 413 4.82 1.87 -3.76
N ARG A 414 4.37 2.44 -4.88
CA ARG A 414 2.94 2.54 -5.18
C ARG A 414 2.24 1.18 -5.16
N TYR A 415 2.94 0.13 -5.60
CA TYR A 415 2.49 -1.25 -5.51
C TYR A 415 3.47 -2.03 -4.64
N VAL A 416 2.94 -2.67 -3.62
CA VAL A 416 3.67 -3.47 -2.66
C VAL A 416 3.32 -4.94 -2.91
N TYR A 417 4.35 -5.74 -3.18
CA TYR A 417 4.23 -7.19 -3.09
C TYR A 417 4.31 -7.51 -1.60
N CYS A 418 3.27 -8.17 -1.06
CA CYS A 418 3.10 -8.56 0.35
C CYS A 418 4.32 -8.26 1.21
N TYR A 419 4.23 -7.33 2.17
CA TYR A 419 5.38 -6.96 2.99
C TYR A 419 5.99 -8.22 3.63
N ARG A 420 7.28 -8.44 3.39
CA ARG A 420 8.05 -9.54 3.99
C ARG A 420 8.25 -9.37 5.49
#